data_AF-A0A7X4A702-F1
#
_entry.id   AF-A0A7X4A702-F1
#
_cell.length_a   1.000
_cell.length_b   1.000
_cell.length_c   1.000
_cell.angle_alpha   90.00
_cell.angle_beta   90.00
_cell.angle_gamma   90.00
#
_symmetry.space_group_name_H-M   'P 1'
#
loop_
_entity.id
_entity.type
_entity.pdbx_description
1 polymer ?
#
loop_
_entity_poly.entity_id
_entity_poly.type
_entity_poly.pdbx_seq_one_letter_code
_entity_poly.pdbx_strand_id
1 'polypeptide(L)'
;MYRREFLSAGLATAGIVAMGTTPWAPALAAGDEGHRLTGPYTHRNLSIYLIHRPIHRPIHHPIHQGGRDAGTPPLTLDEAMRTGAIRVVETGNVGELIVNNPGDRDIFIQAGDIVKGGKQDRVLTASMIVPPNSGDIPIGAFCVEQGRWGRRGSENVAKFSASTALIPSRTVKFAIMAQADRPQSGRGSPPAASRSLMVRRSRASGGQESVWRSVRTMQRRLSSSVNRQVADRRSRSSLQLSLESEDLTTALAGFGTSLGDLPTQHPDAVGFVFAVNGRINSGDEFESAGLFRKLWRRQLRAAATEALAATAVLQPTPATPA
;
A
#
# COMPACT_ATOMS: atom_id res chain seq x y z
N MET A 1 -61.23 -60.67 62.66
CA MET A 1 -62.69 -60.79 62.44
C MET A 1 -62.99 -60.20 61.06
N TYR A 2 -63.72 -60.94 60.24
CA TYR A 2 -64.27 -60.58 58.91
C TYR A 2 -64.58 -59.07 58.72
N ARG A 3 -64.24 -58.43 57.59
CA ARG A 3 -65.10 -58.32 56.39
C ARG A 3 -64.71 -57.16 55.43
N ARG A 4 -64.71 -57.52 54.14
CA ARG A 4 -65.28 -56.83 52.96
C ARG A 4 -64.54 -55.67 52.26
N GLU A 5 -64.35 -55.92 50.96
CA GLU A 5 -64.09 -55.01 49.85
C GLU A 5 -65.25 -54.03 49.57
N PHE A 6 -64.95 -52.93 48.86
CA PHE A 6 -65.57 -52.50 47.58
C PHE A 6 -64.86 -51.22 47.04
N LEU A 7 -64.36 -51.26 45.79
CA LEU A 7 -64.55 -50.34 44.64
C LEU A 7 -64.92 -48.85 44.95
N SER A 8 -64.38 -47.77 44.34
CA SER A 8 -63.75 -47.54 43.04
C SER A 8 -63.05 -46.17 42.98
N ALA A 9 -61.98 -46.12 42.18
CA ALA A 9 -61.49 -45.08 41.26
C ALA A 9 -62.10 -43.65 41.27
N GLY A 10 -61.20 -42.65 41.35
CA GLY A 10 -61.40 -41.28 40.86
C GLY A 10 -60.05 -40.55 40.73
N LEU A 11 -59.57 -40.42 39.50
CA LEU A 11 -58.29 -39.80 39.12
C LEU A 11 -58.13 -38.36 39.65
N ALA A 12 -56.94 -38.06 40.20
CA ALA A 12 -56.36 -36.73 40.19
C ALA A 12 -54.89 -36.85 39.77
N THR A 13 -54.65 -36.67 38.47
CA THR A 13 -53.30 -36.54 37.90
C THR A 13 -52.62 -35.30 38.45
N ALA A 14 -51.60 -35.50 39.27
CA ALA A 14 -50.65 -34.46 39.65
C ALA A 14 -49.85 -34.06 38.40
N GLY A 15 -50.07 -32.84 37.93
CA GLY A 15 -49.26 -32.23 36.89
C GLY A 15 -47.84 -31.98 37.41
N ILE A 16 -46.90 -32.82 37.02
CA ILE A 16 -45.48 -32.55 37.17
C ILE A 16 -45.12 -31.55 36.07
N VAL A 17 -44.81 -30.31 36.46
CA VAL A 17 -44.14 -29.34 35.60
C VAL A 17 -42.72 -29.86 35.35
N ALA A 18 -42.55 -30.68 34.32
CA ALA A 18 -41.24 -30.98 33.80
C ALA A 18 -40.71 -29.70 33.15
N MET A 19 -39.80 -29.02 33.84
CA MET A 19 -39.01 -27.94 33.27
C MET A 19 -38.21 -28.51 32.12
N GLY A 20 -38.73 -28.38 30.90
CA GLY A 20 -38.01 -28.68 29.68
C GLY A 20 -36.79 -27.79 29.62
N THR A 21 -35.63 -28.34 29.95
CA THR A 21 -34.35 -27.73 29.60
C THR A 21 -34.23 -27.84 28.09
N THR A 22 -34.75 -26.85 27.36
CA THR A 22 -34.27 -26.61 26.00
C THR A 22 -32.76 -26.47 26.13
N PRO A 23 -31.94 -27.31 25.46
CA PRO A 23 -30.53 -27.04 25.40
C PRO A 23 -30.40 -25.65 24.81
N TRP A 24 -29.82 -24.73 25.57
CA TRP A 24 -29.26 -23.50 25.04
C TRP A 24 -28.31 -23.96 23.94
N ALA A 25 -28.77 -23.95 22.70
CA ALA A 25 -27.87 -23.83 21.59
C ALA A 25 -27.27 -22.44 21.77
N PRO A 26 -25.95 -22.29 21.94
CA PRO A 26 -25.39 -20.97 21.80
C PRO A 26 -25.80 -20.51 20.41
N ALA A 27 -26.65 -19.50 20.35
CA ALA A 27 -26.72 -18.66 19.17
C ALA A 27 -25.26 -18.33 18.88
N LEU A 28 -24.73 -18.84 17.77
CA LEU A 28 -23.46 -18.42 17.24
C LEU A 28 -23.65 -16.94 16.91
N ALA A 29 -23.42 -16.10 17.92
CA ALA A 29 -23.19 -14.68 17.72
C ALA A 29 -21.92 -14.62 16.86
N ALA A 30 -22.13 -14.47 15.55
CA ALA A 30 -21.06 -14.20 14.60
C ALA A 30 -20.52 -12.80 14.91
N GLY A 31 -19.62 -12.73 15.89
CA GLY A 31 -18.78 -11.56 16.14
C GLY A 31 -17.65 -11.56 15.12
N ASP A 32 -17.92 -11.10 13.90
CA ASP A 32 -16.88 -10.85 12.89
C ASP A 32 -16.35 -9.41 13.05
N GLU A 33 -15.55 -9.18 14.10
CA GLU A 33 -15.04 -7.85 14.48
C GLU A 33 -13.68 -7.50 13.83
N GLY A 34 -13.11 -8.36 12.96
CA GLY A 34 -11.74 -8.22 12.45
C GLY A 34 -11.62 -8.18 10.93
N HIS A 35 -10.54 -7.59 10.42
CA HIS A 35 -10.14 -7.79 9.01
C HIS A 35 -9.89 -9.27 8.74
N ARG A 36 -10.49 -9.80 7.67
CA ARG A 36 -10.20 -11.14 7.18
C ARG A 36 -8.96 -11.09 6.28
N LEU A 37 -8.03 -12.02 6.47
CA LEU A 37 -6.84 -12.17 5.62
C LEU A 37 -6.96 -13.41 4.75
N THR A 38 -6.52 -13.34 3.48
CA THR A 38 -6.34 -14.52 2.61
C THR A 38 -4.92 -14.61 2.07
N GLY A 39 -4.48 -15.81 1.71
CA GLY A 39 -3.11 -16.12 1.31
C GLY A 39 -2.40 -17.08 2.29
N PRO A 40 -1.06 -17.23 2.21
CA PRO A 40 -0.17 -16.48 1.32
C PRO A 40 -0.27 -16.90 -0.14
N TYR A 41 -0.41 -15.93 -1.04
CA TYR A 41 -0.15 -16.11 -2.47
C TYR A 41 1.32 -15.84 -2.71
N THR A 42 2.08 -16.86 -3.14
CA THR A 42 3.55 -16.79 -3.16
C THR A 42 4.08 -16.92 -4.58
N HIS A 43 5.07 -16.10 -4.93
CA HIS A 43 5.95 -16.29 -6.07
C HIS A 43 7.40 -16.08 -5.64
N ARG A 44 8.23 -17.11 -5.81
CA ARG A 44 9.62 -17.14 -5.30
C ARG A 44 9.65 -16.79 -3.81
N ASN A 45 10.36 -15.73 -3.44
CA ASN A 45 10.53 -15.28 -2.07
C ASN A 45 9.56 -14.15 -1.65
N LEU A 46 8.57 -13.82 -2.48
CA LEU A 46 7.51 -12.87 -2.17
C LEU A 46 6.22 -13.62 -1.80
N SER A 47 5.64 -13.31 -0.64
CA SER A 47 4.31 -13.78 -0.25
C SER A 47 3.37 -12.59 -0.04
N ILE A 48 2.17 -12.65 -0.60
CA ILE A 48 1.12 -11.66 -0.48
C ILE A 48 -0.01 -12.21 0.38
N TYR A 49 -0.47 -11.42 1.34
CA TYR A 49 -1.68 -11.64 2.11
C TYR A 49 -2.67 -10.53 1.79
N LEU A 50 -3.87 -10.85 1.31
CA LEU A 50 -4.89 -9.85 0.99
C LEU A 50 -5.70 -9.50 2.22
N ILE A 51 -6.06 -8.23 2.35
CA ILE A 51 -6.87 -7.68 3.44
C ILE A 51 -8.29 -7.48 2.93
N HIS A 52 -9.25 -8.06 3.64
CA HIS A 52 -10.69 -7.92 3.37
C HIS A 52 -11.36 -7.24 4.57
N ARG A 53 -12.17 -6.21 4.33
CA ARG A 53 -12.94 -5.54 5.39
C ARG A 53 -14.26 -6.27 5.66
N PRO A 54 -14.74 -6.28 6.91
CA PRO A 54 -16.08 -6.76 7.22
C PRO A 54 -17.15 -6.01 6.42
N ILE A 55 -18.13 -6.74 5.90
CA ILE A 55 -19.20 -6.22 5.03
C ILE A 55 -20.03 -5.10 5.72
N HIS A 56 -20.06 -5.07 7.06
CA HIS A 56 -20.92 -4.19 7.85
C HIS A 56 -20.24 -2.96 8.47
N ARG A 57 -18.99 -2.63 8.09
CA ARG A 57 -18.41 -1.31 8.42
C ARG A 57 -18.56 -0.38 7.22
N PRO A 58 -19.68 0.37 7.10
CA PRO A 58 -19.76 1.46 6.15
C PRO A 58 -18.60 2.43 6.42
N ILE A 59 -18.05 3.01 5.35
CA ILE A 59 -16.99 4.01 5.43
C ILE A 59 -17.54 5.18 6.26
N HIS A 60 -17.11 5.28 7.53
CA HIS A 60 -17.44 6.46 8.32
C HIS A 60 -16.79 7.66 7.64
N HIS A 61 -17.63 8.53 7.10
CA HIS A 61 -17.29 9.66 6.22
C HIS A 61 -16.85 9.27 4.81
N PRO A 62 -17.70 9.43 3.77
CA PRO A 62 -17.18 9.67 2.44
C PRO A 62 -16.26 10.90 2.53
N ILE A 63 -14.98 10.74 2.21
CA ILE A 63 -14.12 11.90 1.96
C ILE A 63 -14.65 12.67 0.73
N HIS A 64 -15.48 12.00 -0.08
CA HIS A 64 -16.30 12.55 -1.15
C HIS A 64 -17.52 13.32 -0.61
N GLN A 65 -17.32 14.53 -0.08
CA GLN A 65 -18.44 15.46 0.05
C GLN A 65 -18.80 16.03 -1.34
N GLY A 66 -19.88 15.53 -1.96
CA GLY A 66 -20.68 16.33 -2.89
C GLY A 66 -20.31 16.36 -4.38
N GLY A 67 -19.75 15.29 -4.97
CA GLY A 67 -19.50 15.20 -6.43
C GLY A 67 -20.45 14.24 -7.17
N ARG A 68 -20.60 14.41 -8.50
CA ARG A 68 -21.45 13.58 -9.40
C ARG A 68 -21.11 12.07 -9.43
N ASP A 69 -20.01 11.66 -8.80
CA ASP A 69 -19.39 10.34 -8.93
C ASP A 69 -19.31 9.56 -7.60
N ALA A 70 -20.26 9.74 -6.68
CA ALA A 70 -20.31 8.98 -5.42
C ALA A 70 -20.21 7.47 -5.68
N GLY A 71 -19.12 6.83 -5.24
CA GLY A 71 -18.83 5.40 -5.45
C GLY A 71 -17.79 5.08 -6.53
N THR A 72 -17.37 6.05 -7.34
CA THR A 72 -16.24 5.87 -8.27
C THR A 72 -14.92 6.16 -7.55
N PRO A 73 -13.93 5.26 -7.58
CA PRO A 73 -12.63 5.53 -6.98
C PRO A 73 -11.96 6.78 -7.56
N PRO A 74 -11.23 7.56 -6.75
CA PRO A 74 -10.48 8.73 -7.23
C PRO A 74 -9.50 8.35 -8.34
N LEU A 75 -9.07 9.35 -9.12
CA LEU A 75 -7.93 9.16 -10.03
C LEU A 75 -6.67 8.89 -9.21
N THR A 76 -5.83 7.98 -9.65
CA THR A 76 -4.47 7.87 -9.07
C THR A 76 -3.60 9.01 -9.58
N LEU A 77 -2.50 9.34 -8.89
CA LEU A 77 -1.54 10.34 -9.35
C LEU A 77 -1.05 10.08 -10.79
N ASP A 78 -0.72 8.82 -11.12
CA ASP A 78 -0.30 8.43 -12.47
C ASP A 78 -1.39 8.71 -13.52
N GLU A 79 -2.64 8.29 -13.24
CA GLU A 79 -3.79 8.53 -14.11
C GLU A 79 -3.95 10.05 -14.35
N ALA A 80 -3.91 10.85 -13.29
CA ALA A 80 -4.10 12.28 -13.37
C ALA A 80 -2.95 13.01 -14.09
N MET A 81 -1.70 12.60 -13.87
CA MET A 81 -0.55 13.20 -14.56
C MET A 81 -0.54 12.87 -16.05
N ARG A 82 -0.94 11.64 -16.43
CA ARG A 82 -1.05 11.21 -17.83
C ARG A 82 -2.14 11.97 -18.59
N THR A 83 -3.25 12.28 -17.94
CA THR A 83 -4.35 13.04 -18.55
C THR A 83 -4.19 14.56 -18.43
N GLY A 84 -3.17 15.04 -17.70
CA GLY A 84 -2.97 16.45 -17.41
C GLY A 84 -3.95 17.03 -16.38
N ALA A 85 -4.69 16.18 -15.66
CA ALA A 85 -5.65 16.58 -14.62
C ALA A 85 -5.00 17.10 -13.33
N ILE A 86 -3.69 16.91 -13.14
CA ILE A 86 -2.93 17.45 -12.01
C ILE A 86 -1.65 18.12 -12.46
N ARG A 87 -1.26 19.19 -11.76
CA ARG A 87 0.06 19.79 -11.85
C ARG A 87 0.87 19.44 -10.60
N VAL A 88 2.10 18.98 -10.81
CA VAL A 88 3.10 18.81 -9.76
C VAL A 88 4.27 19.74 -10.09
N VAL A 89 4.55 20.68 -9.19
CA VAL A 89 5.43 21.82 -9.45
C VAL A 89 6.59 21.83 -8.45
N GLU A 90 7.79 22.11 -8.97
CA GLU A 90 9.00 22.32 -8.17
C GLU A 90 8.94 23.67 -7.45
N THR A 91 9.20 23.67 -6.14
CA THR A 91 9.23 24.90 -5.32
C THR A 91 10.63 25.50 -5.22
N GLY A 92 11.66 24.70 -5.51
CA GLY A 92 13.05 25.04 -5.21
C GLY A 92 13.47 24.69 -3.78
N ASN A 93 12.53 24.33 -2.90
CA ASN A 93 12.81 23.70 -1.62
C ASN A 93 13.00 22.19 -1.83
N VAL A 94 14.14 21.66 -1.37
CA VAL A 94 14.47 20.24 -1.48
C VAL A 94 13.47 19.35 -0.72
N GLY A 95 12.74 19.87 0.28
CA GLY A 95 11.79 19.06 1.05
C GLY A 95 10.34 19.06 0.55
N GLU A 96 10.00 19.84 -0.48
CA GLU A 96 8.60 20.19 -0.75
C GLU A 96 8.30 20.42 -2.23
N LEU A 97 7.17 19.90 -2.69
CA LEU A 97 6.56 20.20 -3.99
C LEU A 97 5.19 20.85 -3.76
N ILE A 98 4.62 21.44 -4.83
CA ILE A 98 3.22 21.87 -4.86
C ILE A 98 2.43 20.95 -5.78
N VAL A 99 1.25 20.52 -5.34
CA VAL A 99 0.26 19.83 -6.15
C VAL A 99 -0.98 20.70 -6.33
N ASN A 100 -1.55 20.67 -7.52
CA ASN A 100 -2.76 21.43 -7.86
C ASN A 100 -3.65 20.58 -8.76
N ASN A 101 -4.89 20.35 -8.32
CA ASN A 101 -5.94 19.70 -9.09
C ASN A 101 -6.90 20.77 -9.64
N PRO A 102 -6.70 21.26 -10.88
CA PRO A 102 -7.67 22.14 -11.54
C PRO A 102 -8.87 21.38 -12.12
N GLY A 103 -8.90 20.05 -11.99
CA GLY A 103 -9.94 19.20 -12.53
C GLY A 103 -11.19 19.14 -11.66
N ASP A 104 -12.09 18.26 -12.05
CA ASP A 104 -13.41 18.05 -11.48
C ASP A 104 -13.56 16.74 -10.69
N ARG A 105 -12.48 15.93 -10.62
CA ARG A 105 -12.44 14.65 -9.91
C ARG A 105 -11.38 14.63 -8.82
N ASP A 106 -11.67 13.92 -7.74
CA ASP A 106 -10.69 13.65 -6.68
C ASP A 106 -9.48 12.89 -7.22
N ILE A 107 -8.30 13.25 -6.73
CA ILE A 107 -7.03 12.60 -7.07
C ILE A 107 -6.40 12.07 -5.80
N PHE A 108 -6.13 10.77 -5.77
CA PHE A 108 -5.40 10.12 -4.71
C PHE A 108 -3.90 10.11 -5.00
N ILE A 109 -3.15 10.72 -4.10
CA ILE A 109 -1.70 10.63 -4.02
C ILE A 109 -1.36 9.63 -2.91
N GLN A 110 -0.46 8.70 -3.20
CA GLN A 110 0.02 7.72 -2.24
C GLN A 110 1.41 8.10 -1.74
N ALA A 111 1.63 7.99 -0.43
CA ALA A 111 2.97 8.04 0.14
C ALA A 111 3.87 6.99 -0.52
N GLY A 112 5.02 7.41 -1.03
CA GLY A 112 5.91 6.56 -1.80
C GLY A 112 5.77 6.67 -3.32
N ASP A 113 4.82 7.46 -3.81
CA ASP A 113 4.74 7.84 -5.22
C ASP A 113 6.03 8.52 -5.70
N ILE A 114 6.56 8.08 -6.83
CA ILE A 114 7.70 8.73 -7.47
C ILE A 114 7.20 9.68 -8.55
N VAL A 115 7.79 10.86 -8.63
CA VAL A 115 7.56 11.81 -9.74
C VAL A 115 8.90 12.10 -10.43
N LYS A 116 8.89 12.03 -11.76
CA LYS A 116 10.08 12.12 -12.61
C LYS A 116 10.24 13.52 -13.18
N GLY A 117 11.47 14.00 -13.30
CA GLY A 117 11.76 15.31 -13.88
C GLY A 117 12.11 16.36 -12.85
N GLY A 118 11.60 17.59 -13.03
CA GLY A 118 11.97 18.72 -12.19
C GLY A 118 13.48 18.96 -12.15
N LYS A 119 13.96 19.53 -11.04
CA LYS A 119 15.40 19.63 -10.76
C LYS A 119 16.02 18.27 -10.42
N GLN A 120 15.22 17.35 -9.87
CA GLN A 120 15.63 16.04 -9.37
C GLN A 120 14.41 15.13 -9.23
N ASP A 121 14.52 13.82 -9.48
CA ASP A 121 13.41 12.90 -9.25
C ASP A 121 13.04 12.85 -7.76
N ARG A 122 11.74 12.86 -7.44
CA ARG A 122 11.24 12.93 -6.06
C ARG A 122 10.38 11.73 -5.69
N VAL A 123 10.35 11.40 -4.41
CA VAL A 123 9.33 10.53 -3.79
C VAL A 123 8.47 11.36 -2.86
N LEU A 124 7.15 11.25 -2.99
CA LEU A 124 6.16 11.98 -2.19
C LEU A 124 5.98 11.30 -0.83
N THR A 125 5.82 12.09 0.23
CA THR A 125 5.85 11.57 1.61
C THR A 125 4.49 11.49 2.30
N ALA A 126 3.42 11.92 1.65
CA ALA A 126 2.08 11.90 2.22
C ALA A 126 1.09 11.16 1.32
N SER A 127 0.14 10.46 1.94
CA SER A 127 -1.05 9.96 1.27
C SER A 127 -2.20 10.95 1.48
N MET A 128 -2.82 11.43 0.41
CA MET A 128 -3.90 12.41 0.50
C MET A 128 -4.86 12.33 -0.68
N ILE A 129 -6.09 12.81 -0.47
CA ILE A 129 -6.98 13.21 -1.56
C ILE A 129 -6.71 14.68 -1.88
N VAL A 130 -6.48 14.97 -3.15
CA VAL A 130 -6.43 16.33 -3.71
C VAL A 130 -7.79 16.59 -4.35
N PRO A 131 -8.68 17.36 -3.70
CA PRO A 131 -10.04 17.57 -4.18
C PRO A 131 -10.06 18.40 -5.49
N PRO A 132 -11.16 18.37 -6.24
CA PRO A 132 -11.39 19.27 -7.36
C PRO A 132 -11.13 20.73 -7.00
N ASN A 133 -10.52 21.48 -7.92
CA ASN A 133 -10.23 22.91 -7.74
C ASN A 133 -9.47 23.23 -6.44
N SER A 134 -8.54 22.36 -6.03
CA SER A 134 -7.85 22.43 -4.74
C SER A 134 -7.05 23.71 -4.48
N GLY A 135 -6.71 24.46 -5.54
CA GLY A 135 -5.59 25.40 -5.47
C GLY A 135 -4.27 24.68 -5.20
N ASP A 136 -3.27 25.44 -4.76
CA ASP A 136 -1.94 24.90 -4.48
C ASP A 136 -1.87 24.28 -3.08
N ILE A 137 -1.55 23.00 -3.04
CA ILE A 137 -1.37 22.22 -1.81
C ILE A 137 0.12 21.81 -1.71
N PRO A 138 0.82 22.16 -0.62
CA PRO A 138 2.18 21.69 -0.41
C PRO A 138 2.19 20.19 -0.10
N ILE A 139 3.17 19.47 -0.63
CA ILE A 139 3.40 18.07 -0.33
C ILE A 139 4.88 17.81 -0.05
N GLY A 140 5.14 17.09 1.04
CA GLY A 140 6.50 16.70 1.40
C GLY A 140 7.10 15.76 0.36
N ALA A 141 8.41 15.90 0.13
CA ALA A 141 9.15 15.08 -0.81
C ALA A 141 10.57 14.77 -0.31
N PHE A 142 11.10 13.62 -0.72
CA PHE A 142 12.54 13.33 -0.68
C PHE A 142 13.09 13.17 -2.09
N CYS A 143 14.35 13.51 -2.28
CA CYS A 143 15.03 13.28 -3.54
C CYS A 143 15.50 11.83 -3.67
N VAL A 144 15.24 11.22 -4.82
CA VAL A 144 15.66 9.84 -5.13
C VAL A 144 16.70 9.77 -6.26
N GLU A 145 17.44 10.86 -6.47
CA GLU A 145 18.45 11.00 -7.52
C GLU A 145 19.64 11.86 -7.08
N GLN A 146 20.49 11.35 -6.18
CA GLN A 146 21.58 12.13 -5.58
C GLN A 146 22.44 12.87 -6.62
N GLY A 147 22.73 14.15 -6.36
CA GLY A 147 23.69 14.95 -7.14
C GLY A 147 23.11 15.65 -8.37
N ARG A 148 21.92 15.28 -8.86
CA ARG A 148 21.24 16.06 -9.91
C ARG A 148 20.48 17.23 -9.29
N TRP A 149 20.74 18.44 -9.78
CA TRP A 149 19.97 19.64 -9.48
C TRP A 149 19.84 20.52 -10.73
N GLY A 150 19.19 19.97 -11.75
CA GLY A 150 19.13 20.58 -13.07
C GLY A 150 18.51 19.65 -14.10
N ARG A 151 18.33 20.14 -15.33
CA ARG A 151 17.64 19.41 -16.40
C ARG A 151 18.37 18.12 -16.79
N ARG A 152 17.63 17.01 -16.94
CA ARG A 152 18.10 15.78 -17.57
C ARG A 152 17.47 15.63 -18.96
N GLY A 153 18.29 15.71 -20.02
CA GLY A 153 17.80 15.64 -21.40
C GLY A 153 16.78 16.74 -21.72
N SER A 154 15.60 16.34 -22.20
CA SER A 154 14.48 17.22 -22.54
C SER A 154 13.46 17.42 -21.41
N GLU A 155 13.74 16.94 -20.20
CA GLU A 155 12.82 17.07 -19.06
C GLU A 155 12.57 18.53 -18.68
N ASN A 156 11.37 18.82 -18.18
CA ASN A 156 11.03 20.15 -17.67
C ASN A 156 11.56 20.31 -16.23
N VAL A 157 12.27 21.41 -15.94
CA VAL A 157 12.86 21.66 -14.61
C VAL A 157 11.83 22.16 -13.58
N ALA A 158 10.73 22.76 -14.05
CA ALA A 158 9.67 23.33 -13.21
C ALA A 158 8.50 22.35 -12.98
N LYS A 159 8.37 21.30 -13.81
CA LYS A 159 7.25 20.37 -13.79
C LYS A 159 7.72 18.92 -13.72
N PHE A 160 6.90 18.07 -13.12
CA PHE A 160 7.13 16.64 -13.09
C PHE A 160 6.23 15.88 -14.06
N SER A 161 6.65 14.67 -14.43
CA SER A 161 5.90 13.70 -15.22
C SER A 161 5.57 12.46 -14.39
N ALA A 162 4.54 11.73 -14.84
CA ALA A 162 4.08 10.50 -14.20
C ALA A 162 5.20 9.46 -14.09
N SER A 163 5.16 8.67 -13.03
CA SER A 163 5.87 7.41 -12.91
C SER A 163 4.88 6.34 -12.47
N THR A 164 4.97 5.17 -13.10
CA THR A 164 4.24 3.99 -12.63
C THR A 164 4.92 3.33 -11.43
N ALA A 165 6.12 3.78 -11.05
CA ALA A 165 6.87 3.23 -9.93
C ALA A 165 6.35 3.74 -8.58
N LEU A 166 6.47 2.89 -7.57
CA LEU A 166 6.36 3.23 -6.16
C LEU A 166 7.69 2.85 -5.50
N ILE A 167 8.08 3.56 -4.45
CA ILE A 167 9.32 3.30 -3.72
C ILE A 167 9.41 1.82 -3.24
N PRO A 168 10.37 1.03 -3.76
CA PRO A 168 10.54 -0.36 -3.37
C PRO A 168 11.60 -0.42 -2.28
N SER A 169 11.44 0.33 -1.20
CA SER A 169 12.37 0.27 -0.08
C SER A 169 11.64 0.49 1.23
N ARG A 170 11.57 -0.56 2.04
CA ARG A 170 11.14 -0.48 3.44
C ARG A 170 11.81 0.65 4.22
N THR A 171 13.11 0.88 4.03
CA THR A 171 13.83 1.95 4.73
C THR A 171 13.33 3.34 4.34
N VAL A 172 13.09 3.58 3.05
CA VAL A 172 12.56 4.87 2.58
C VAL A 172 11.11 5.04 2.99
N LYS A 173 10.33 3.95 2.93
CA LYS A 173 8.95 3.92 3.45
C LYS A 173 8.87 4.33 4.93
N PHE A 174 9.80 3.87 5.78
CA PHE A 174 9.88 4.36 7.16
C PHE A 174 10.27 5.84 7.27
N ALA A 175 11.21 6.31 6.44
CA ALA A 175 11.60 7.73 6.42
C ALA A 175 10.42 8.63 6.00
N ILE A 176 9.61 8.16 5.05
CA ILE A 176 8.38 8.82 4.61
C ILE A 176 7.38 8.95 5.77
N MET A 177 7.07 7.86 6.47
CA MET A 177 6.16 7.90 7.63
C MET A 177 6.67 8.85 8.73
N ALA A 178 7.97 8.79 9.04
CA ALA A 178 8.57 9.67 10.05
C ALA A 178 8.50 11.16 9.67
N GLN A 179 8.39 11.50 8.37
CA GLN A 179 8.17 12.87 7.92
C GLN A 179 6.68 13.23 7.90
N ALA A 180 5.79 12.31 7.53
CA ALA A 180 4.34 12.52 7.54
C ALA A 180 3.81 12.83 8.95
N ASP A 181 4.43 12.25 9.99
CA ASP A 181 4.11 12.52 11.40
C ASP A 181 4.56 13.92 11.88
N ARG A 182 5.30 14.70 11.07
CA ARG A 182 5.66 16.07 11.41
C ARG A 182 4.54 17.02 10.99
N PRO A 183 4.12 17.96 11.86
CA PRO A 183 3.15 18.98 11.47
C PRO A 183 3.69 19.79 10.29
N GLN A 184 3.05 19.66 9.12
CA GLN A 184 3.28 20.56 8.00
C GLN A 184 2.89 21.97 8.44
N SER A 185 3.74 22.95 8.16
CA SER A 185 3.54 24.32 8.58
C SER A 185 2.25 24.91 8.00
N GLY A 186 1.22 25.08 8.85
CA GLY A 186 0.21 26.13 8.70
C GLY A 186 -1.07 25.85 7.90
N ARG A 187 -1.31 24.65 7.37
CA ARG A 187 -2.65 24.27 6.84
C ARG A 187 -3.03 22.89 7.35
N GLY A 188 -4.29 22.72 7.74
CA GLY A 188 -4.82 21.47 8.30
C GLY A 188 -4.45 20.27 7.41
N SER A 189 -4.06 19.17 8.05
CA SER A 189 -3.69 17.95 7.34
C SER A 189 -4.86 17.47 6.46
N PRO A 190 -4.64 17.21 5.16
CA PRO A 190 -5.69 16.66 4.32
C PRO A 190 -6.13 15.29 4.86
N PRO A 191 -7.42 14.93 4.74
CA PRO A 191 -7.90 13.62 5.16
C PRO A 191 -7.16 12.51 4.40
N ALA A 192 -6.66 11.52 5.15
CA ALA A 192 -5.89 10.41 4.59
C ALA A 192 -6.82 9.36 3.97
N ALA A 193 -6.71 9.12 2.66
CA ALA A 193 -7.46 8.08 1.94
C ALA A 193 -6.80 6.69 1.94
N SER A 194 -5.65 6.54 2.58
CA SER A 194 -5.01 5.24 2.76
C SER A 194 -4.25 5.14 4.08
N ARG A 195 -4.04 3.89 4.52
CA ARG A 195 -3.25 3.56 5.70
C ARG A 195 -2.14 2.60 5.30
N SER A 196 -0.89 3.03 5.43
CA SER A 196 0.26 2.14 5.27
C SER A 196 0.48 1.32 6.54
N LEU A 197 0.51 0.00 6.39
CA LEU A 197 0.75 -0.97 7.45
C LEU A 197 2.23 -1.35 7.44
N MET A 198 3.00 -0.94 8.45
CA MET A 198 4.40 -1.36 8.61
C MET A 198 4.62 -2.01 9.96
N VAL A 199 5.32 -3.15 9.96
CA VAL A 199 5.75 -3.79 11.21
C VAL A 199 6.83 -2.92 11.85
N ARG A 200 6.50 -2.30 12.98
CA ARG A 200 7.38 -1.40 13.76
C ARG A 200 8.57 -2.20 14.31
N ARG A 201 9.67 -2.22 13.57
CA ARG A 201 10.96 -2.78 14.00
C ARG A 201 12.15 -1.95 13.49
N SER A 202 12.13 -0.63 13.71
CA SER A 202 13.34 0.22 13.85
C SER A 202 12.97 1.70 14.01
N ARG A 203 13.76 2.42 14.80
CA ARG A 203 13.89 3.89 14.67
C ARG A 203 14.78 4.14 13.46
N ALA A 204 14.20 4.20 12.26
CA ALA A 204 14.95 4.67 11.11
C ALA A 204 15.27 6.15 11.32
N SER A 205 16.55 6.52 11.30
CA SER A 205 16.97 7.91 11.15
C SER A 205 16.47 8.40 9.79
N GLY A 206 15.30 9.05 9.78
CA GLY A 206 14.69 9.64 8.60
C GLY A 206 15.53 10.79 8.07
N GLY A 207 15.43 11.07 6.77
CA GLY A 207 16.10 12.21 6.13
C GLY A 207 16.74 11.88 4.79
N GLN A 208 17.12 12.94 4.07
CA GLN A 208 17.56 12.90 2.67
C GLN A 208 18.77 11.98 2.43
N GLU A 209 19.78 12.01 3.31
CA GLU A 209 20.97 11.16 3.18
C GLU A 209 20.65 9.67 3.36
N SER A 210 19.73 9.36 4.26
CA SER A 210 19.25 7.99 4.49
C SER A 210 18.54 7.46 3.25
N VAL A 211 17.71 8.30 2.61
CA VAL A 211 17.06 7.99 1.34
C VAL A 211 18.09 7.72 0.25
N TRP A 212 19.10 8.57 0.07
CA TRP A 212 20.15 8.33 -0.93
C TRP A 212 20.97 7.07 -0.67
N ARG A 213 21.31 6.78 0.59
CA ARG A 213 21.99 5.53 0.97
C ARG A 213 21.12 4.31 0.63
N SER A 214 19.82 4.41 0.85
CA SER A 214 18.87 3.36 0.46
C SER A 214 18.79 3.18 -1.05
N VAL A 215 18.76 4.26 -1.83
CA VAL A 215 18.75 4.20 -3.31
C VAL A 215 19.99 3.49 -3.82
N ARG A 216 21.19 3.90 -3.38
CA ARG A 216 22.46 3.26 -3.77
C ARG A 216 22.48 1.76 -3.42
N THR A 217 21.97 1.42 -2.23
CA THR A 217 21.89 0.02 -1.77
C THR A 217 20.94 -0.79 -2.65
N MET A 218 19.78 -0.23 -2.99
CA MET A 218 18.79 -0.86 -3.85
C MET A 218 19.35 -1.12 -5.25
N GLN A 219 19.93 -0.10 -5.89
CA GLN A 219 20.52 -0.22 -7.23
C GLN A 219 21.61 -1.30 -7.27
N ARG A 220 22.52 -1.33 -6.28
CA ARG A 220 23.56 -2.37 -6.17
C ARG A 220 22.97 -3.77 -6.05
N ARG A 221 21.96 -3.95 -5.19
CA ARG A 221 21.32 -5.25 -4.95
C ARG A 221 20.55 -5.73 -6.18
N LEU A 222 19.84 -4.82 -6.85
CA LEU A 222 19.16 -5.13 -8.09
C LEU A 222 20.16 -5.52 -9.17
N SER A 223 21.24 -4.74 -9.36
CA SER A 223 22.27 -5.08 -10.35
C SER A 223 22.85 -6.47 -10.13
N SER A 224 23.12 -6.83 -8.88
CA SER A 224 23.59 -8.18 -8.51
C SER A 224 22.52 -9.25 -8.78
N SER A 225 21.26 -8.98 -8.48
CA SER A 225 20.17 -9.95 -8.63
C SER A 225 19.80 -10.23 -10.08
N VAL A 226 20.00 -9.26 -10.98
CA VAL A 226 19.77 -9.42 -12.44
C VAL A 226 21.05 -9.66 -13.23
N ASN A 227 22.21 -9.71 -12.57
CA ASN A 227 23.54 -9.83 -13.18
C ASN A 227 23.81 -8.80 -14.31
N ARG A 228 23.27 -7.59 -14.16
CA ARG A 228 23.38 -6.48 -15.14
C ARG A 228 23.31 -5.14 -14.41
N GLN A 229 23.82 -4.08 -15.02
CA GLN A 229 23.76 -2.75 -14.42
C GLN A 229 22.39 -2.12 -14.62
N VAL A 230 21.58 -2.03 -13.56
CA VAL A 230 20.26 -1.38 -13.63
C VAL A 230 20.33 0.14 -13.63
N ALA A 231 21.39 0.73 -13.07
CA ALA A 231 21.53 2.18 -13.00
C ALA A 231 21.84 2.77 -14.38
N ASP A 232 20.94 3.63 -14.87
CA ASP A 232 21.01 4.23 -16.19
C ASP A 232 22.19 5.20 -16.36
N ARG A 233 22.80 5.25 -17.54
CA ARG A 233 23.94 6.14 -17.83
C ARG A 233 23.56 7.62 -17.80
N ARG A 234 22.31 7.98 -18.13
CA ARG A 234 21.78 9.35 -18.10
C ARG A 234 21.76 9.93 -16.70
N SER A 235 21.57 9.07 -15.68
CA SER A 235 21.70 9.43 -14.28
C SER A 235 21.88 8.18 -13.42
N ARG A 236 23.14 7.92 -13.02
CA ARG A 236 23.50 6.72 -12.26
C ARG A 236 22.86 6.65 -10.89
N SER A 237 22.47 7.79 -10.32
CA SER A 237 21.83 7.86 -9.00
C SER A 237 20.30 7.89 -9.07
N SER A 238 19.69 7.98 -10.26
CA SER A 238 18.23 8.00 -10.40
C SER A 238 17.65 6.62 -10.10
N LEU A 239 16.91 6.53 -9.00
CA LEU A 239 16.11 5.35 -8.72
C LEU A 239 15.07 5.12 -9.81
N GLN A 240 14.38 6.19 -10.25
CA GLN A 240 13.33 6.11 -11.26
C GLN A 240 13.83 5.43 -12.53
N LEU A 241 14.95 5.90 -13.11
CA LEU A 241 15.49 5.29 -14.33
C LEU A 241 15.93 3.83 -14.10
N SER A 242 16.40 3.50 -12.89
CA SER A 242 16.77 2.12 -12.55
C SER A 242 15.55 1.19 -12.51
N LEU A 243 14.40 1.71 -12.05
CA LEU A 243 13.14 0.98 -12.01
C LEU A 243 12.48 0.81 -13.40
N GLU A 244 12.93 1.58 -14.39
CA GLU A 244 12.52 1.49 -15.80
C GLU A 244 13.40 0.53 -16.64
N SER A 245 14.45 -0.07 -16.05
CA SER A 245 15.34 -1.00 -16.74
C SER A 245 14.59 -2.19 -17.37
N GLU A 246 14.94 -2.53 -18.62
CA GLU A 246 14.38 -3.69 -19.33
C GLU A 246 14.77 -5.02 -18.68
N ASP A 247 16.04 -5.15 -18.25
CA ASP A 247 16.53 -6.33 -17.52
C ASP A 247 15.73 -6.55 -16.23
N LEU A 248 15.48 -5.45 -15.49
CA LEU A 248 14.64 -5.50 -14.28
C LEU A 248 13.20 -5.87 -14.62
N THR A 249 12.63 -5.28 -15.66
CA THR A 249 11.25 -5.57 -16.08
C THR A 249 11.08 -7.03 -16.47
N THR A 250 12.04 -7.59 -17.19
CA THR A 250 12.09 -9.01 -17.55
C THR A 250 12.18 -9.89 -16.30
N ALA A 251 13.07 -9.56 -15.36
CA ALA A 251 13.22 -10.31 -14.12
C ALA A 251 11.96 -10.29 -13.23
N LEU A 252 11.13 -9.24 -13.35
CA LEU A 252 9.89 -9.09 -12.59
C LEU A 252 8.67 -9.74 -13.26
N ALA A 253 8.76 -10.15 -14.53
CA ALA A 253 7.62 -10.64 -15.31
C ALA A 253 6.88 -11.79 -14.63
N GLY A 254 7.61 -12.77 -14.07
CA GLY A 254 7.02 -13.92 -13.37
C GLY A 254 6.16 -13.57 -12.16
N PHE A 255 6.51 -12.50 -11.43
CA PHE A 255 5.68 -11.99 -10.33
C PHE A 255 4.37 -11.41 -10.85
N GLY A 256 4.43 -10.67 -11.96
CA GLY A 256 3.25 -10.12 -12.64
C GLY A 256 2.31 -11.23 -13.11
N THR A 257 2.84 -12.26 -13.77
CA THR A 257 2.05 -13.40 -14.24
C THR A 257 1.38 -14.16 -13.08
N SER A 258 2.07 -14.34 -11.96
CA SER A 258 1.58 -15.20 -10.87
C SER A 258 0.66 -14.48 -9.87
N LEU A 259 0.90 -13.18 -9.64
CA LEU A 259 0.25 -12.41 -8.57
C LEU A 259 -0.55 -11.22 -9.12
N GLY A 260 -0.47 -10.93 -10.42
CA GLY A 260 -1.10 -9.75 -11.03
C GLY A 260 -2.62 -9.73 -10.95
N ASP A 261 -3.26 -10.89 -11.02
CA ASP A 261 -4.72 -11.00 -11.08
C ASP A 261 -5.40 -11.19 -9.71
N LEU A 262 -4.63 -11.15 -8.61
CA LEU A 262 -5.17 -11.33 -7.27
C LEU A 262 -6.35 -10.41 -6.94
N PRO A 263 -6.34 -9.09 -7.23
CA PRO A 263 -7.50 -8.25 -6.96
C PRO A 263 -8.73 -8.53 -7.82
N THR A 264 -8.56 -9.18 -8.98
CA THR A 264 -9.68 -9.63 -9.81
C THR A 264 -10.29 -10.91 -9.24
N GLN A 265 -9.45 -11.82 -8.73
CA GLN A 265 -9.87 -13.05 -8.06
C GLN A 265 -10.51 -12.77 -6.69
N HIS A 266 -10.15 -11.65 -6.07
CA HIS A 266 -10.61 -11.21 -4.75
C HIS A 266 -11.21 -9.79 -4.83
N PRO A 267 -12.40 -9.64 -5.43
CA PRO A 267 -12.99 -8.33 -5.70
C PRO A 267 -13.36 -7.53 -4.44
N ASP A 268 -13.43 -8.19 -3.28
CA ASP A 268 -13.70 -7.61 -1.97
C ASP A 268 -12.42 -7.24 -1.19
N ALA A 269 -11.23 -7.55 -1.72
CA ALA A 269 -9.97 -7.15 -1.11
C ALA A 269 -9.80 -5.63 -1.19
N VAL A 270 -9.41 -5.02 -0.06
CA VAL A 270 -9.19 -3.55 0.06
C VAL A 270 -7.73 -3.19 0.28
N GLY A 271 -6.84 -4.18 0.34
CA GLY A 271 -5.44 -3.97 0.64
C GLY A 271 -4.66 -5.26 0.69
N PHE A 272 -3.40 -5.16 1.10
CA PHE A 272 -2.51 -6.31 1.21
C PHE A 272 -1.40 -6.06 2.22
N VAL A 273 -0.81 -7.15 2.71
CA VAL A 273 0.48 -7.20 3.40
C VAL A 273 1.38 -8.12 2.61
N PHE A 274 2.68 -7.83 2.53
CA PHE A 274 3.63 -8.73 1.91
C PHE A 274 4.79 -9.10 2.82
N ALA A 275 5.30 -10.31 2.62
CA ALA A 275 6.52 -10.82 3.22
C ALA A 275 7.59 -11.06 2.16
N VAL A 276 8.85 -10.82 2.52
CA VAL A 276 10.02 -11.17 1.70
C VAL A 276 10.88 -12.14 2.51
N ASN A 277 11.26 -13.28 1.91
CA ASN A 277 12.01 -14.34 2.59
C ASN A 277 11.33 -14.79 3.91
N GLY A 278 10.00 -14.95 3.90
CA GLY A 278 9.21 -15.34 5.08
C GLY A 278 9.09 -14.27 6.17
N ARG A 279 9.62 -13.05 5.97
CA ARG A 279 9.54 -11.95 6.94
C ARG A 279 8.61 -10.86 6.45
N ILE A 280 7.60 -10.52 7.25
CA ILE A 280 6.66 -9.43 6.93
C ILE A 280 7.44 -8.13 6.69
N ASN A 281 7.19 -7.53 5.53
CA ASN A 281 7.82 -6.31 5.07
C ASN A 281 6.96 -5.08 5.39
N SER A 282 5.93 -4.85 4.59
CA SER A 282 4.98 -3.75 4.68
C SER A 282 3.67 -4.15 4.00
N GLY A 283 2.67 -3.28 4.03
CA GLY A 283 1.38 -3.44 3.40
C GLY A 283 0.67 -2.10 3.31
N ASP A 284 -0.38 -2.05 2.53
CA ASP A 284 -1.21 -0.86 2.39
C ASP A 284 -2.68 -1.28 2.37
N GLU A 285 -3.49 -0.55 3.13
CA GLU A 285 -4.95 -0.66 3.17
C GLU A 285 -5.55 0.60 2.56
N PHE A 286 -6.46 0.41 1.60
CA PHE A 286 -7.09 1.48 0.85
C PHE A 286 -8.55 1.67 1.29
N GLU A 287 -9.10 2.84 0.98
CA GLU A 287 -10.49 3.17 1.30
C GLU A 287 -11.51 2.22 0.63
N SER A 288 -11.21 1.76 -0.59
CA SER A 288 -12.09 0.87 -1.35
C SER A 288 -11.33 -0.19 -2.14
N ALA A 289 -12.01 -1.31 -2.43
CA ALA A 289 -11.50 -2.36 -3.31
C ALA A 289 -11.25 -1.84 -4.75
N GLY A 290 -12.03 -0.85 -5.20
CA GLY A 290 -11.81 -0.19 -6.48
C GLY A 290 -10.47 0.56 -6.54
N LEU A 291 -10.14 1.31 -5.49
CA LEU A 291 -8.85 2.00 -5.40
C LEU A 291 -7.68 1.00 -5.27
N PHE A 292 -7.85 -0.05 -4.46
CA PHE A 292 -6.86 -1.13 -4.35
C PHE A 292 -6.57 -1.77 -5.72
N ARG A 293 -7.60 -2.13 -6.49
CA ARG A 293 -7.46 -2.70 -7.84
C ARG A 293 -6.67 -1.78 -8.79
N LYS A 294 -6.96 -0.47 -8.77
CA LYS A 294 -6.22 0.51 -9.58
C LYS A 294 -4.73 0.55 -9.24
N LEU A 295 -4.38 0.49 -7.96
CA LEU A 295 -3.01 0.62 -7.47
C LEU A 295 -2.24 -0.71 -7.46
N TRP A 296 -2.91 -1.85 -7.60
CA TRP A 296 -2.29 -3.16 -7.40
C TRP A 296 -1.04 -3.40 -8.25
N ARG A 297 -1.09 -3.09 -9.56
CA ARG A 297 0.04 -3.36 -10.46
C ARG A 297 1.34 -2.71 -9.98
N ARG A 298 1.27 -1.46 -9.51
CA ARG A 298 2.43 -0.72 -8.99
C ARG A 298 2.83 -1.15 -7.57
N GLN A 299 1.86 -1.49 -6.73
CA GLN A 299 2.11 -2.08 -5.41
C GLN A 299 2.87 -3.42 -5.54
N LEU A 300 2.40 -4.31 -6.42
CA LEU A 300 3.03 -5.58 -6.71
C LEU A 300 4.42 -5.39 -7.29
N ARG A 301 4.61 -4.48 -8.26
CA ARG A 301 5.92 -4.20 -8.84
C ARG A 301 6.91 -3.73 -7.77
N ALA A 302 6.50 -2.87 -6.84
CA ALA A 302 7.37 -2.41 -5.75
C ALA A 302 7.73 -3.54 -4.77
N ALA A 303 6.75 -4.35 -4.36
CA ALA A 303 6.97 -5.51 -3.50
C ALA A 303 7.88 -6.57 -4.15
N ALA A 304 7.68 -6.85 -5.44
CA ALA A 304 8.51 -7.75 -6.22
C ALA A 304 9.93 -7.21 -6.44
N THR A 305 10.09 -5.90 -6.62
CA THR A 305 11.42 -5.27 -6.68
C THR A 305 12.17 -5.43 -5.35
N GLU A 306 11.49 -5.25 -4.21
CA GLU A 306 12.08 -5.53 -2.90
C GLU A 306 12.47 -7.00 -2.73
N ALA A 307 11.61 -7.93 -3.16
CA ALA A 307 11.86 -9.36 -3.11
C ALA A 307 13.06 -9.76 -3.98
N LEU A 308 13.14 -9.22 -5.20
CA LEU A 308 14.26 -9.44 -6.10
C LEU A 308 15.56 -8.91 -5.49
N ALA A 309 15.58 -7.67 -4.99
CA ALA A 309 16.75 -7.09 -4.34
C ALA A 309 17.20 -7.85 -3.07
N ALA A 310 16.29 -8.57 -2.41
CA ALA A 310 16.60 -9.42 -1.28
C ALA A 310 17.19 -10.79 -1.67
N THR A 311 17.12 -11.18 -2.95
CA THR A 311 17.66 -12.46 -3.46
C THR A 311 19.19 -12.49 -3.39
N ALA A 312 19.86 -11.36 -3.62
CA ALA A 312 21.32 -11.22 -3.51
C ALA A 312 21.87 -11.56 -2.10
N VAL A 313 21.04 -11.62 -1.07
CA VAL A 313 21.44 -11.99 0.29
C VAL A 313 21.53 -13.52 0.48
N LEU A 314 20.98 -14.30 -0.46
CA LEU A 314 20.91 -15.78 -0.38
C LEU A 314 22.01 -16.51 -1.15
N GLN A 315 22.89 -15.82 -1.89
CA GLN A 315 24.04 -16.50 -2.50
C GLN A 315 25.09 -16.80 -1.42
N PRO A 316 25.50 -18.07 -1.23
CA PRO A 316 26.59 -18.40 -0.32
C PRO A 316 27.86 -17.69 -0.76
N THR A 317 28.62 -17.15 0.19
CA THR A 317 29.98 -16.65 -0.04
C THR A 317 30.78 -17.77 -0.74
N PRO A 318 31.48 -17.51 -1.86
CA PRO A 318 32.38 -18.51 -2.42
C PRO A 318 33.39 -18.89 -1.34
N ALA A 319 33.53 -20.19 -1.09
CA ALA A 319 34.53 -20.69 -0.16
C ALA A 319 35.90 -20.17 -0.60
N THR A 320 36.65 -19.59 0.34
CA THR A 320 38.04 -19.20 0.13
C THR A 320 38.81 -20.42 -0.39
N PRO A 321 39.50 -20.35 -1.53
CA PRO A 321 40.38 -21.44 -1.94
C PRO A 321 41.48 -21.59 -0.89
N ALA A 322 41.67 -22.82 -0.43
CA ALA A 322 42.74 -23.21 0.49
C ALA A 322 44.13 -23.04 -0.14
#